data_AF-A0A453B658-F1
#
_entry.id   AF-A0A453B658-F1
#
_cell.length_a   1.000
_cell.length_b   1.000
_cell.length_c   1.000
_cell.angle_alpha   90.00
_cell.angle_beta   90.00
_cell.angle_gamma   90.00
#
_symmetry.space_group_name_H-M   'P 1'
#
loop_
_entity.id
_entity.type
_entity.pdbx_description
1 polymer ?
#
loop_
_entity_poly.entity_id
_entity_poly.type
_entity_poly.pdbx_seq_one_letter_code
_entity_poly.pdbx_strand_id
1 'polypeptide(L)'
;QIRSSLKLKEIMKKILLLGNTLNQGTARGAAVGFRLDSLLKLTDTRATNNKMTLMHYLCKVLAAKSPQLLNFHVDLVSLEATSKIQLKMLAEEMQAVSKGLEKVEH
;
A
#
# COMPACT_ATOMS: atom_id res chain seq x y z
N GLN A 1 6.54 -10.00 2.61
CA GLN A 1 7.01 -8.62 2.82
C GLN A 1 5.88 -7.70 3.26
N ILE A 2 4.85 -7.45 2.43
CA ILE A 2 3.74 -6.53 2.74
C ILE A 2 2.97 -6.90 4.02
N ARG A 3 2.40 -8.11 4.08
CA ARG A 3 1.57 -8.57 5.21
C ARG A 3 2.30 -8.58 6.57
N SER A 4 3.61 -8.81 6.54
CA SER A 4 4.46 -8.89 7.73
C SER A 4 5.07 -7.55 8.15
N SER A 5 5.00 -6.51 7.31
CA SER A 5 5.59 -5.20 7.61
C SER A 5 4.87 -4.49 8.75
N LEU A 6 5.49 -4.44 9.92
CA LEU A 6 4.97 -3.71 11.08
C LEU A 6 4.92 -2.20 10.81
N LYS A 7 5.96 -1.66 10.15
CA LYS A 7 6.03 -0.24 9.79
C LYS A 7 4.86 0.17 8.88
N LEU A 8 4.54 -0.65 7.87
CA LEU A 8 3.41 -0.40 6.99
C LEU A 8 2.07 -0.43 7.75
N LYS A 9 1.88 -1.38 8.67
CA LYS A 9 0.68 -1.44 9.51
C LYS A 9 0.50 -0.17 10.35
N GLU A 10 1.58 0.34 10.94
CA GLU A 10 1.53 1.59 11.71
C GLU A 10 1.24 2.82 10.84
N ILE A 11 1.78 2.88 9.62
CA ILE A 11 1.44 3.93 8.67
C ILE A 11 -0.05 3.87 8.30
N MET A 12 -0.59 2.67 8.01
CA MET A 12 -2.00 2.49 7.69
C MET A 12 -2.91 2.91 8.85
N LYS A 13 -2.55 2.61 10.11
CA LYS A 13 -3.28 3.09 11.29
C LYS A 13 -3.29 4.61 11.40
N LYS A 14 -2.15 5.27 11.14
CA LYS A 14 -2.07 6.74 11.17
C LYS A 14 -2.92 7.36 10.05
N ILE A 15 -2.94 6.76 8.87
CA ILE A 15 -3.81 7.19 7.77
C ILE A 15 -5.29 7.03 8.15
N LEU A 16 -5.67 5.90 8.75
CA LEU A 16 -7.04 5.68 9.23
C LEU A 16 -7.45 6.73 10.27
N LEU A 17 -6.58 7.01 11.25
CA LEU A 17 -6.82 8.04 12.26
C LEU A 17 -7.03 9.42 11.62
N LEU A 18 -6.13 9.83 10.72
CA LEU A 18 -6.24 11.10 10.00
C LEU A 18 -7.53 11.16 9.18
N GLY A 19 -7.86 10.10 8.46
CA GLY A 19 -9.08 9.99 7.68
C GLY A 19 -10.33 10.14 8.56
N ASN A 20 -10.39 9.45 9.70
CA ASN A 20 -11.51 9.55 10.63
C ASN A 20 -11.64 10.96 11.22
N THR A 21 -10.53 11.59 11.61
CA THR A 21 -10.54 12.98 12.11
C THR A 21 -11.04 13.95 11.06
N LEU A 22 -10.57 13.85 9.81
CA LEU A 22 -10.99 14.75 8.73
C LEU A 22 -12.45 14.54 8.30
N ASN A 23 -12.94 13.30 8.40
CA ASN A 23 -14.31 12.94 8.01
C ASN A 23 -15.28 12.95 9.20
N GLN A 24 -14.88 13.48 10.36
CA GLN A 24 -15.72 13.55 11.55
C GLN A 24 -17.06 14.24 11.22
N GLY A 25 -18.16 13.67 11.70
CA GLY A 25 -19.52 14.16 11.39
C GLY A 25 -20.09 13.70 10.05
N THR A 26 -19.34 12.94 9.25
CA THR A 26 -19.84 12.28 8.04
C THR A 26 -19.99 10.77 8.27
N ALA A 27 -20.67 10.07 7.35
CA ALA A 27 -20.74 8.61 7.34
C ALA A 27 -19.37 7.90 7.27
N ARG A 28 -18.29 8.64 6.96
CA ARG A 28 -16.91 8.12 6.87
C ARG A 28 -16.04 8.46 8.09
N GLY A 29 -16.57 9.18 9.09
CA GLY A 29 -15.81 9.65 10.26
C GLY A 29 -15.50 8.61 11.34
N ALA A 30 -16.07 7.41 11.23
CA ALA A 30 -15.89 6.31 12.18
C ALA A 30 -15.52 5.00 11.46
N ALA A 31 -14.70 5.09 10.41
CA ALA A 31 -14.30 3.92 9.66
C ALA A 31 -13.38 3.01 10.49
N VAL A 32 -13.56 1.69 10.35
CA VAL A 32 -12.68 0.66 10.94
C VAL A 32 -11.49 0.33 10.02
N GLY A 33 -11.55 0.78 8.77
CA GLY A 33 -10.55 0.55 7.74
C GLY A 33 -10.88 1.32 6.46
N PHE A 34 -9.99 1.24 5.48
CA PHE A 34 -10.17 1.86 4.18
C PHE A 34 -9.65 0.94 3.08
N ARG A 35 -10.13 1.15 1.86
CA ARG A 35 -9.64 0.43 0.68
C ARG A 35 -8.29 1.00 0.21
N LEU A 36 -7.42 0.17 -0.36
CA LEU A 36 -6.06 0.56 -0.78
C LEU A 36 -6.05 1.67 -1.85
N ASP A 37 -7.04 1.69 -2.74
CA ASP A 37 -7.25 2.76 -3.73
C ASP A 37 -7.33 4.16 -3.09
N SER A 38 -7.79 4.24 -1.84
CA SER A 38 -7.96 5.50 -1.11
C SER A 38 -6.63 6.15 -0.73
N LEU A 39 -5.51 5.43 -0.81
CA LEU A 39 -4.17 5.99 -0.58
C LEU A 39 -3.82 7.08 -1.61
N LEU A 40 -4.35 6.97 -2.85
CA LEU A 40 -4.14 7.98 -3.89
C LEU A 40 -4.72 9.35 -3.48
N LYS A 41 -5.78 9.36 -2.67
CA LYS A 41 -6.41 10.60 -2.18
C LYS A 41 -5.52 11.41 -1.25
N LEU A 42 -4.46 10.81 -0.69
CA LEU A 42 -3.51 11.53 0.18
C LEU A 42 -2.74 12.60 -0.60
N THR A 43 -2.44 12.36 -1.87
CA THR A 43 -1.78 13.34 -2.74
C THR A 43 -2.76 14.38 -3.28
N ASP A 44 -4.04 14.02 -3.40
CA ASP A 44 -5.07 14.90 -3.99
C ASP A 44 -5.68 15.85 -2.95
N THR A 45 -5.80 15.40 -1.69
CA THR A 45 -6.42 16.18 -0.62
C THR A 45 -5.48 17.29 -0.18
N ARG A 46 -5.88 18.55 -0.36
CA ARG A 46 -5.09 19.74 -0.04
C ARG A 46 -5.63 20.51 1.16
N ALA A 47 -4.73 21.17 1.88
CA ALA A 47 -5.10 22.18 2.86
C ALA A 47 -5.78 23.38 2.17
N THR A 48 -6.58 24.14 2.90
CA THR A 48 -7.33 25.31 2.39
C THR A 48 -6.44 26.35 1.68
N ASN A 49 -5.18 26.47 2.11
CA ASN A 49 -4.21 27.38 1.51
C ASN A 49 -3.50 26.80 0.26
N ASN A 50 -3.84 25.59 -0.17
CA ASN A 50 -3.26 24.84 -1.30
C ASN A 50 -1.75 24.58 -1.26
N LYS A 51 -1.03 24.99 -0.19
CA LYS A 51 0.43 24.84 -0.07
C LYS A 51 0.88 23.43 0.33
N MET A 52 -0.04 22.60 0.82
CA MET A 52 0.27 21.32 1.43
C MET A 52 -0.81 20.29 1.12
N THR A 53 -0.40 19.05 0.82
CA THR A 53 -1.32 17.91 0.71
C THR A 53 -1.35 17.12 1.99
N LEU A 54 -2.35 16.26 2.15
CA LEU A 54 -2.45 15.35 3.30
C LEU A 54 -1.24 14.40 3.37
N MET A 55 -0.69 13.99 2.23
CA MET A 55 0.55 13.20 2.16
C MET A 55 1.74 13.96 2.74
N HIS A 56 1.93 15.24 2.38
CA HIS A 56 2.98 16.07 2.98
C HIS A 56 2.81 16.15 4.50
N TYR A 57 1.56 16.27 4.97
CA TYR A 57 1.27 16.39 6.40
C TYR A 57 1.59 15.10 7.13
N LEU A 58 1.18 13.96 6.58
CA LEU A 58 1.53 12.64 7.08
C LEU A 58 3.05 12.49 7.19
N CYS A 59 3.81 12.80 6.14
CA CYS A 59 5.27 12.73 6.16
C CYS A 59 5.88 13.61 7.27
N LYS A 60 5.39 14.85 7.44
CA LYS A 60 5.85 15.75 8.51
C LYS A 60 5.59 15.17 9.91
N VAL A 61 4.39 14.63 10.14
CA VAL A 61 4.03 14.00 11.42
C VAL A 61 4.86 12.75 11.69
N LEU A 62 5.08 11.93 10.66
CA LEU A 62 5.94 10.75 10.76
C LEU A 62 7.39 11.14 11.07
N ALA A 63 7.95 12.12 10.38
CA ALA A 63 9.30 12.61 10.64
C ALA A 63 9.48 13.10 12.09
N ALA A 64 8.49 13.81 12.63
CA ALA A 64 8.55 14.36 13.98
C ALA A 64 8.34 13.31 15.09
N LYS A 65 7.43 12.34 14.89
CA LYS A 65 7.00 11.42 15.96
C LYS A 65 7.55 10.00 15.84
N SER A 66 7.85 9.56 14.62
CA SER A 66 8.20 8.17 14.32
C SER A 66 9.04 8.09 13.03
N PRO A 67 10.23 8.72 12.99
CA PRO A 67 11.05 8.84 11.77
C PRO A 67 11.45 7.48 11.18
N GLN A 68 11.56 6.44 12.00
CA GLN A 68 11.79 5.06 11.59
C GLN A 68 10.70 4.47 10.67
N LEU A 69 9.51 5.09 10.59
CA LEU A 69 8.46 4.67 9.67
C LEU A 69 8.70 5.17 8.24
N LEU A 70 9.50 6.24 8.05
CA LEU A 70 9.74 6.81 6.72
C LEU A 70 10.51 5.85 5.80
N ASN A 71 11.31 4.95 6.37
CA ASN A 71 12.07 3.95 5.62
C ASN A 71 11.35 2.60 5.45
N PHE A 72 10.03 2.52 5.66
CA PHE A 72 9.28 1.26 5.56
C PHE A 72 9.44 0.54 4.21
N HIS A 73 9.65 1.30 3.13
CA HIS A 73 9.77 0.79 1.77
C HIS A 73 11.07 0.00 1.56
N VAL A 74 12.10 0.22 2.38
CA VAL A 74 13.38 -0.52 2.33
C VAL A 74 13.15 -2.01 2.60
N ASP A 75 12.16 -2.35 3.42
CA ASP A 75 11.83 -3.74 3.76
C ASP A 75 10.93 -4.42 2.68
N LEU A 76 10.57 -3.68 1.62
CA LEU A 76 9.66 -4.12 0.55
C LEU A 76 10.40 -4.33 -0.78
N VAL A 77 11.62 -4.88 -0.71
CA VAL A 77 12.55 -4.98 -1.86
C VAL A 77 11.97 -5.70 -3.08
N SER A 78 11.06 -6.67 -2.90
CA SER A 78 10.51 -7.42 -4.04
C SER A 78 9.26 -6.77 -4.62
N LEU A 79 8.74 -5.69 -4.04
CA LEU A 79 7.42 -5.16 -4.39
C LEU A 79 7.35 -4.73 -5.86
N GLU A 80 8.33 -3.97 -6.35
CA GLU A 80 8.35 -3.48 -7.74
C GLU A 80 8.53 -4.63 -8.75
N ALA A 81 9.43 -5.57 -8.45
CA ALA A 81 9.64 -6.72 -9.32
C ALA A 81 8.37 -7.58 -9.39
N THR A 82 7.74 -7.84 -8.23
CA THR A 82 6.53 -8.67 -8.15
C THR A 82 5.29 -7.99 -8.72
N SER A 83 5.21 -6.65 -8.73
CA SER A 83 4.07 -5.94 -9.35
C SER A 83 4.01 -6.08 -10.87
N LYS A 84 5.13 -6.47 -11.51
CA LYS A 84 5.23 -6.67 -12.97
C LYS A 84 4.89 -8.11 -13.38
N ILE A 85 4.78 -9.04 -12.43
CA ILE A 85 4.50 -10.45 -12.70
C ILE A 85 3.02 -10.62 -13.07
N GLN A 86 2.77 -11.19 -14.24
CA GLN A 86 1.43 -11.58 -14.66
C GLN A 86 1.20 -13.05 -14.28
N LEU A 87 0.60 -13.28 -13.11
CA LEU A 87 0.38 -14.63 -12.56
C LEU A 87 -0.38 -15.57 -13.51
N LYS A 88 -1.29 -15.02 -14.32
CA LYS A 88 -2.02 -15.80 -15.32
C LYS A 88 -1.09 -16.38 -16.38
N MET A 89 -0.24 -15.54 -16.99
CA MET A 89 0.72 -16.01 -18.00
C MET A 89 1.69 -17.03 -17.41
N LEU A 90 2.18 -16.77 -16.20
CA LEU A 90 3.08 -17.69 -15.50
C LEU A 90 2.43 -19.07 -15.27
N ALA A 91 1.15 -19.10 -14.88
CA ALA A 91 0.41 -20.35 -14.69
C ALA A 91 0.20 -21.11 -16.01
N GLU A 92 -0.10 -20.39 -17.09
CA GLU A 92 -0.26 -20.95 -18.44
C GLU A 92 1.06 -21.58 -18.94
N GLU A 93 2.19 -20.90 -18.74
CA GLU A 93 3.53 -21.42 -19.07
C GLU A 93 3.88 -22.67 -18.26
N MET A 94 3.63 -22.67 -16.94
CA MET A 94 3.87 -23.86 -16.11
C MET A 94 3.04 -25.07 -16.58
N GLN A 95 1.79 -24.85 -16.97
CA GLN A 95 0.95 -25.91 -17.49
C GLN A 95 1.46 -26.45 -18.83
N ALA A 96 1.90 -25.55 -19.73
CA ALA A 96 2.48 -25.94 -21.02
C ALA A 96 3.76 -26.77 -20.82
N VAL A 97 4.64 -26.37 -19.90
CA VAL A 97 5.86 -27.10 -19.56
C VAL A 97 5.55 -28.47 -18.95
N SER A 98 4.60 -28.55 -18.00
CA SER A 98 4.20 -29.84 -17.39
C SER A 98 3.69 -30.82 -18.44
N LYS A 99 2.80 -30.37 -19.34
CA LYS A 99 2.30 -31.20 -20.44
C LYS A 99 3.38 -31.58 -21.45
N GLY A 100 4.38 -30.73 -21.63
CA GLY A 100 5.53 -31.02 -22.48
C GLY A 100 6.39 -32.13 -21.90
N LEU A 101 6.64 -32.10 -20.58
CA LEU A 101 7.43 -33.11 -19.88
C LEU A 101 6.76 -34.49 -19.90
N GLU A 102 5.46 -34.55 -19.62
CA GLU A 102 4.66 -35.80 -19.69
C GLU A 102 4.77 -36.50 -21.06
N LYS A 103 4.93 -35.74 -22.14
CA LYS A 103 5.08 -36.28 -23.50
C LYS A 103 6.48 -36.82 -23.83
N VAL A 104 7.48 -36.47 -23.03
CA VAL A 104 8.88 -36.91 -23.23
C VAL A 104 9.22 -38.09 -22.32
N GLU A 105 8.54 -38.21 -21.18
CA GLU A 105 8.66 -39.36 -20.27
C GLU A 105 7.91 -40.62 -20.74
N HIS A 106 7.08 -40.49 -21.79
CA HIS A 106 6.39 -41.58 -22.49
C HIS A 106 6.90 -41.74 -23.92
#